data_AF-A0A550H0G4-F1
#
_entry.id   AF-A0A550H0G4-F1
#
_cell.length_a   1.000
_cell.length_b   1.000
_cell.length_c   1.000
_cell.angle_alpha   90.00
_cell.angle_beta   90.00
_cell.angle_gamma   90.00
#
_symmetry.space_group_name_H-M   'P 1'
#
loop_
_entity.id
_entity.type
_entity.pdbx_description
1 polymer ?
#
loop_
_entity_poly.entity_id
_entity_poly.type
_entity_poly.pdbx_seq_one_letter_code
_entity_poly.pdbx_strand_id
1 'polypeptide(L)'
;MHYKFDEDLRIAKNTEIELAKRLEEEKGVEVISICNTQDYDILIRNKHGKYAKLELKEDFMAKNTGNIAIEFESRGLPSGISVSKATHWVYKIVDYKNEWFIIESKKIKRMIGYEMYHRIVSGGDPNSNTKMYLFSIEEFEKCSDVLFKDSKYV
;
A
#
# COMPACT_ATOMS: atom_id res chain seq x y z
N MET A 1 9.63 -22.94 -3.56
CA MET A 1 9.21 -21.53 -3.68
C MET A 1 10.40 -20.78 -4.25
N HIS A 2 10.37 -20.44 -5.55
CA HIS A 2 11.46 -19.70 -6.19
C HIS A 2 11.23 -18.21 -5.97
N TYR A 3 11.86 -17.68 -4.92
CA TYR A 3 11.90 -16.24 -4.67
C TYR A 3 12.74 -15.56 -5.77
N LYS A 4 12.19 -14.52 -6.40
CA LYS A 4 12.85 -13.77 -7.47
C LYS A 4 12.78 -12.28 -7.15
N PHE A 5 13.61 -11.87 -6.18
CA PHE A 5 13.77 -10.49 -5.73
C PHE A 5 13.78 -9.46 -6.88
N ASP A 6 14.51 -9.75 -7.96
CA ASP A 6 14.64 -8.83 -9.10
C ASP A 6 13.31 -8.67 -9.88
N GLU A 7 12.50 -9.71 -9.94
CA GLU A 7 11.18 -9.67 -10.59
C GLU A 7 10.20 -8.86 -9.74
N ASP A 8 10.16 -9.11 -8.43
CA ASP A 8 9.31 -8.39 -7.47
C ASP A 8 9.66 -6.90 -7.43
N LEU A 9 10.96 -6.57 -7.42
CA LEU A 9 11.44 -5.18 -7.46
C LEU A 9 11.06 -4.48 -8.77
N ARG A 10 11.11 -5.19 -9.89
CA ARG A 10 10.70 -4.63 -11.20
C ARG A 10 9.20 -4.37 -11.24
N ILE A 11 8.40 -5.30 -10.73
CA ILE A 11 6.94 -5.16 -10.64
C ILE A 11 6.59 -3.94 -9.79
N ALA A 12 7.15 -3.83 -8.58
CA ALA A 12 6.92 -2.70 -7.68
C ALA A 12 7.21 -1.35 -8.36
N LYS A 13 8.39 -1.21 -9.01
CA LYS A 13 8.76 0.01 -9.73
C LYS A 13 7.82 0.35 -10.89
N ASN A 14 7.36 -0.66 -11.63
CA ASN A 14 6.40 -0.44 -12.70
C ASN A 14 5.06 0.07 -12.16
N THR A 15 4.61 -0.49 -11.03
CA THR A 15 3.36 -0.09 -10.37
C THR A 15 3.47 1.32 -9.75
N GLU A 16 4.63 1.72 -9.25
CA GLU A 16 4.90 3.11 -8.82
C GLU A 16 4.82 4.11 -9.98
N ILE A 17 5.41 3.75 -11.14
CA ILE A 17 5.34 4.57 -12.37
C ILE A 17 3.89 4.66 -12.87
N GLU A 18 3.15 3.56 -12.85
CA GLU A 18 1.73 3.51 -13.20
C GLU A 18 0.92 4.44 -12.29
N LEU A 19 1.12 4.33 -10.97
CA LEU A 19 0.47 5.20 -9.98
C LEU A 19 0.77 6.68 -10.24
N ALA A 20 2.05 7.03 -10.43
CA ALA A 20 2.46 8.40 -10.69
C ALA A 20 1.75 8.98 -11.92
N LYS A 21 1.78 8.25 -13.04
CA LYS A 21 1.14 8.68 -14.30
C LYS A 21 -0.36 8.92 -14.12
N ARG A 22 -1.06 7.98 -13.48
CA ARG A 22 -2.52 8.08 -13.26
C ARG A 22 -2.90 9.20 -12.31
N LEU A 23 -2.07 9.49 -11.31
CA LEU A 23 -2.27 10.64 -10.42
C LEU A 23 -2.25 11.96 -11.21
N GLU A 24 -1.30 12.11 -12.14
CA GLU A 24 -1.24 13.31 -13.00
C GLU A 24 -2.40 13.37 -13.97
N GLU A 25 -2.67 12.30 -14.71
CA GLU A 25 -3.65 12.25 -15.79
C GLU A 25 -5.11 12.26 -15.29
N GLU A 26 -5.42 11.49 -14.26
CA GLU A 26 -6.81 11.29 -13.80
C GLU A 26 -7.18 12.16 -12.60
N LYS A 27 -6.21 12.57 -11.76
CA LYS A 27 -6.47 13.38 -10.56
C LYS A 27 -5.99 14.81 -10.66
N GLY A 28 -5.19 15.15 -11.67
CA GLY A 28 -4.64 16.50 -11.85
C GLY A 28 -3.79 16.95 -10.66
N VAL A 29 -3.09 16.01 -10.01
CA VAL A 29 -2.06 16.31 -9.01
C VAL A 29 -0.70 16.24 -9.68
N GLU A 30 0.25 17.01 -9.19
CA GLU A 30 1.62 17.01 -9.69
C GLU A 30 2.45 15.99 -8.92
N VAL A 31 3.18 15.12 -9.64
CA VAL A 31 4.15 14.22 -9.03
C VAL A 31 5.49 14.94 -8.88
N ILE A 32 5.92 15.13 -7.64
CA ILE A 32 7.15 15.86 -7.30
C ILE A 32 8.37 14.93 -7.34
N SER A 33 8.22 13.71 -6.82
CA SER A 33 9.30 12.72 -6.83
C SER A 33 8.78 11.30 -6.60
N ILE A 34 9.48 10.32 -7.18
CA ILE A 34 9.40 8.90 -6.79
C ILE A 34 10.68 8.57 -6.01
N CYS A 35 10.56 7.89 -4.88
CA CYS A 35 11.61 7.65 -3.91
C CYS A 35 11.78 6.15 -3.64
N ASN A 36 13.02 5.70 -3.46
CA ASN A 36 13.34 4.30 -3.12
C ASN A 36 13.73 4.17 -1.64
N THR A 37 13.03 4.85 -0.74
CA THR A 37 13.34 4.89 0.69
C THR A 37 12.18 4.36 1.51
N GLN A 38 12.43 3.86 2.71
CA GLN A 38 11.38 3.41 3.63
C GLN A 38 10.43 4.52 4.13
N ASP A 39 10.69 5.79 3.80
CA ASP A 39 9.89 6.91 4.28
C ASP A 39 8.57 7.05 3.52
N TYR A 40 8.58 6.85 2.20
CA TYR A 40 7.45 6.90 1.26
C TYR A 40 7.96 6.61 -0.15
N ASP A 41 7.03 6.26 -1.05
CA ASP A 41 7.34 5.93 -2.45
C ASP A 41 7.11 7.14 -3.37
N ILE A 42 6.05 7.93 -3.17
CA ILE A 42 5.72 9.07 -4.04
C ILE A 42 5.40 10.33 -3.23
N LEU A 43 6.00 11.46 -3.62
CA LEU A 43 5.61 12.80 -3.14
C LEU A 43 4.77 13.49 -4.22
N ILE A 44 3.57 13.93 -3.86
CA ILE A 44 2.68 14.67 -4.75
C ILE A 44 2.32 16.04 -4.19
N ARG A 45 1.90 16.94 -5.07
CA ARG A 45 1.34 18.25 -4.74
C ARG A 45 0.00 18.44 -5.46
N ASN A 46 -1.05 18.79 -4.72
CA ASN A 46 -2.34 19.09 -5.34
C ASN A 46 -2.40 20.53 -5.88
N LYS A 47 -3.45 20.86 -6.65
CA LYS A 47 -3.69 22.20 -7.21
C LYS A 47 -3.74 23.35 -6.19
N HIS A 48 -3.90 23.05 -4.91
CA HIS A 48 -3.91 24.03 -3.81
C HIS A 48 -2.53 24.17 -3.14
N GLY A 49 -1.49 23.57 -3.70
CA GLY A 49 -0.12 23.61 -3.17
C GLY A 49 0.10 22.71 -1.94
N LYS A 50 -0.85 21.84 -1.59
CA LYS A 50 -0.68 20.91 -0.45
C LYS A 50 0.06 19.66 -0.89
N TYR A 51 1.01 19.24 -0.07
CA TYR A 51 1.80 18.03 -0.30
C TYR A 51 1.17 16.80 0.36
N ALA A 52 1.32 15.64 -0.28
CA ALA A 52 1.04 14.34 0.32
C ALA A 52 2.17 13.35 -0.04
N LYS A 53 2.52 12.52 0.93
CA LYS A 53 3.46 11.40 0.78
C LYS A 53 2.67 10.11 0.70
N LEU A 54 2.93 9.29 -0.32
CA LEU A 54 2.22 8.06 -0.59
C LEU A 54 3.15 6.86 -0.39
N GLU A 55 2.67 5.84 0.29
CA GLU A 55 3.23 4.49 0.30
C GLU A 55 2.36 3.61 -0.60
N LEU A 56 2.93 2.85 -1.51
CA LEU A 56 2.24 1.92 -2.40
C LEU A 56 2.45 0.48 -1.93
N LYS A 57 1.36 -0.30 -1.96
CA LYS A 57 1.37 -1.75 -1.78
C LYS A 57 0.58 -2.40 -2.91
N GLU A 58 1.24 -3.28 -3.64
CA GLU A 58 0.59 -4.19 -4.58
C GLU A 58 0.41 -5.54 -3.88
N ASP A 59 -0.84 -5.93 -3.66
CA ASP A 59 -1.19 -7.12 -2.89
C ASP A 59 -1.78 -8.20 -3.79
N PHE A 60 -1.00 -9.26 -4.02
CA PHE A 60 -1.36 -10.43 -4.84
C PHE A 60 -2.14 -11.50 -4.05
N MET A 61 -2.14 -11.42 -2.72
CA MET A 61 -2.66 -12.48 -1.85
C MET A 61 -3.96 -12.10 -1.18
N ALA A 62 -4.26 -10.81 -1.07
CA ALA A 62 -5.43 -10.32 -0.36
C ALA A 62 -6.73 -10.91 -0.92
N LYS A 63 -6.92 -10.95 -2.24
CA LYS A 63 -8.10 -11.56 -2.87
C LYS A 63 -8.31 -13.01 -2.41
N ASN A 64 -7.23 -13.80 -2.42
CA ASN A 64 -7.29 -15.24 -2.14
C ASN A 64 -7.47 -15.53 -0.65
N THR A 65 -6.89 -14.69 0.20
CA THR A 65 -6.91 -14.87 1.66
C THR A 65 -8.07 -14.14 2.34
N GLY A 66 -8.70 -13.17 1.65
CA GLY A 66 -9.69 -12.26 2.22
C GLY A 66 -9.10 -11.15 3.10
N ASN A 67 -7.77 -10.99 3.13
CA ASN A 67 -7.09 -10.14 4.13
C ASN A 67 -6.09 -9.16 3.51
N ILE A 68 -6.07 -7.94 4.04
CA ILE A 68 -5.00 -6.96 3.79
C ILE A 68 -3.96 -7.08 4.88
N ALA A 69 -2.69 -7.20 4.47
CA ALA A 69 -1.56 -7.18 5.37
C ALA A 69 -0.99 -5.76 5.54
N ILE A 70 -0.82 -5.34 6.79
CA ILE A 70 -0.12 -4.09 7.13
C ILE A 70 1.11 -4.44 7.96
N GLU A 71 2.28 -4.37 7.34
CA GLU A 71 3.57 -4.63 7.98
C GLU A 71 3.93 -3.56 9.01
N PHE A 72 4.50 -4.00 10.14
CA PHE A 72 4.97 -3.11 11.21
C PHE A 72 6.35 -3.48 11.78
N GLU A 73 6.88 -4.68 11.49
CA GLU A 73 8.21 -5.14 11.93
C GLU A 73 8.80 -6.12 10.91
N SER A 74 10.12 -6.07 10.70
CA SER A 74 10.88 -7.02 9.89
C SER A 74 12.26 -7.23 10.50
N ARG A 75 12.71 -8.49 10.59
CA ARG A 75 13.99 -8.91 11.19
C ARG A 75 14.20 -8.37 12.61
N GLY A 76 13.11 -8.26 13.39
CA GLY A 76 13.13 -7.73 14.76
C GLY A 76 13.29 -6.20 14.85
N LEU A 77 13.24 -5.48 13.72
CA LEU A 77 13.32 -4.02 13.66
C LEU A 77 11.97 -3.42 13.21
N PRO A 78 11.59 -2.24 13.72
CA PRO A 78 10.41 -1.53 13.24
C PRO A 78 10.47 -1.32 11.72
N SER A 79 9.36 -1.58 11.03
CA SER A 79 9.23 -1.42 9.58
C SER A 79 7.81 -0.98 9.19
N GLY A 80 7.57 -0.76 7.90
CA GLY A 80 6.24 -0.43 7.36
C GLY A 80 5.55 0.72 8.09
N ILE A 81 4.32 0.50 8.57
CA ILE A 81 3.50 1.54 9.23
C ILE A 81 4.14 2.14 10.50
N SER A 82 5.08 1.42 11.11
CA SER A 82 5.80 1.86 12.31
C SER A 82 6.81 2.97 12.02
N VAL A 83 7.43 2.97 10.83
CA VAL A 83 8.52 3.89 10.47
C VAL A 83 8.23 4.77 9.27
N SER A 84 7.29 4.37 8.40
CA SER A 84 6.92 5.14 7.20
C SER A 84 6.45 6.55 7.58
N LYS A 85 6.93 7.52 6.82
CA LYS A 85 6.54 8.94 6.88
C LYS A 85 5.46 9.26 5.85
N ALA A 86 4.91 8.25 5.18
CA ALA A 86 3.78 8.41 4.30
C ALA A 86 2.58 8.99 5.07
N THR A 87 1.83 9.82 4.37
CA THR A 87 0.57 10.40 4.86
C THR A 87 -0.63 9.56 4.44
N HIS A 88 -0.50 8.85 3.32
CA HIS A 88 -1.51 7.99 2.74
C HIS A 88 -0.86 6.71 2.23
N TRP A 89 -1.63 5.63 2.25
CA TRP A 89 -1.26 4.33 1.71
C TRP A 89 -2.18 4.01 0.55
N VAL A 90 -1.62 3.54 -0.55
CA VAL A 90 -2.32 3.14 -1.76
C VAL A 90 -2.18 1.63 -1.89
N TYR A 91 -3.32 0.94 -1.99
CA TYR A 91 -3.37 -0.50 -2.18
C TYR A 91 -3.94 -0.82 -3.57
N LYS A 92 -3.13 -1.49 -4.38
CA LYS A 92 -3.57 -2.18 -5.60
C LYS A 92 -3.79 -3.64 -5.25
N ILE A 93 -5.05 -4.06 -5.12
CA ILE A 93 -5.37 -5.45 -4.81
C ILE A 93 -5.57 -6.21 -6.12
N VAL A 94 -4.64 -7.10 -6.44
CA VAL A 94 -4.62 -7.77 -7.74
C VAL A 94 -5.82 -8.72 -7.87
N ASP A 95 -6.44 -8.68 -9.05
CA ASP A 95 -7.65 -9.43 -9.42
C ASP A 95 -8.88 -9.18 -8.52
N TYR A 96 -8.87 -8.11 -7.72
CA TYR A 96 -9.97 -7.78 -6.81
C TYR A 96 -10.62 -6.45 -7.19
N LYS A 97 -11.89 -6.53 -7.62
CA LYS A 97 -12.75 -5.41 -8.04
C LYS A 97 -12.21 -4.48 -9.15
N ASN A 98 -10.95 -4.66 -9.58
CA ASN A 98 -10.26 -3.75 -10.49
C ASN A 98 -10.24 -2.32 -9.92
N GLU A 99 -9.98 -2.19 -8.61
CA GLU A 99 -9.98 -0.90 -7.91
C GLU A 99 -8.69 -0.72 -7.12
N TRP A 100 -8.22 0.52 -7.07
CA TRP A 100 -7.12 0.93 -6.20
C TRP A 100 -7.70 1.70 -5.03
N PHE A 101 -7.27 1.38 -3.82
CA PHE A 101 -7.76 1.99 -2.59
C PHE A 101 -6.73 2.95 -2.05
N ILE A 102 -7.18 4.06 -1.45
CA ILE A 102 -6.33 5.00 -0.71
C ILE A 102 -6.87 5.18 0.71
N ILE A 103 -5.97 5.23 1.68
CA ILE A 103 -6.32 5.43 3.09
C ILE A 103 -5.26 6.28 3.79
N GLU A 104 -5.69 7.18 4.68
CA GLU A 104 -4.76 7.96 5.50
C GLU A 104 -3.99 7.08 6.49
N SER A 105 -2.69 7.32 6.64
CA SER A 105 -1.86 6.60 7.63
C SER A 105 -2.37 6.76 9.06
N LYS A 106 -2.96 7.93 9.39
CA LYS A 106 -3.60 8.16 10.69
C LYS A 106 -4.83 7.29 10.90
N LYS A 107 -5.59 7.00 9.83
CA LYS A 107 -6.76 6.12 9.88
C LYS A 107 -6.33 4.66 10.07
N ILE A 108 -5.30 4.20 9.36
CA ILE A 108 -4.68 2.88 9.62
C ILE A 108 -4.25 2.76 11.08
N LYS A 109 -3.49 3.74 11.61
CA LYS A 109 -3.02 3.72 13.00
C LYS A 109 -4.17 3.69 14.02
N ARG A 110 -5.28 4.39 13.74
CA ARG A 110 -6.50 4.30 14.54
C ARG A 110 -7.15 2.92 14.46
N MET A 111 -7.24 2.32 13.27
CA MET A 111 -7.79 0.96 13.11
C MET A 111 -6.98 -0.06 13.91
N ILE A 112 -5.65 0.05 13.91
CA ILE A 112 -4.75 -0.75 14.74
C ILE A 112 -5.02 -0.49 16.23
N GLY A 113 -5.10 0.77 16.65
CA GLY A 113 -5.36 1.12 18.06
C GLY A 113 -6.73 0.71 18.58
N TYR A 114 -7.70 0.50 17.69
CA TYR A 114 -9.03 -0.06 18.00
C TYR A 114 -9.10 -1.58 17.78
N GLU A 115 -7.99 -2.24 17.50
CA GLU A 115 -7.91 -3.68 17.27
C GLU A 115 -8.90 -4.18 16.20
N MET A 116 -9.11 -3.38 15.15
CA MET A 116 -9.97 -3.78 14.02
C MET A 116 -9.33 -4.87 13.12
N TYR A 117 -8.09 -5.29 13.43
CA TYR A 117 -7.46 -6.44 12.79
C TYR A 117 -7.94 -7.73 13.48
N HIS A 118 -8.05 -8.83 12.73
CA HIS A 118 -8.48 -10.10 13.33
C HIS A 118 -7.33 -10.91 13.94
N ARG A 119 -6.09 -10.70 13.48
CA ARG A 119 -4.87 -11.30 14.08
C ARG A 119 -3.59 -10.60 13.63
N ILE A 120 -2.52 -10.87 14.37
CA ILE A 120 -1.14 -10.58 13.99
C ILE A 120 -0.49 -11.88 13.49
N VAL A 121 0.24 -11.80 12.39
CA VAL A 121 0.99 -12.95 11.84
C VAL A 121 2.47 -12.62 11.69
N SER A 122 3.30 -13.66 11.65
CA SER A 122 4.70 -13.60 11.24
C SER A 122 4.86 -14.33 9.91
N GLY A 123 5.43 -13.66 8.90
CA GLY A 123 5.60 -14.16 7.54
C GLY A 123 6.65 -13.36 6.77
N GLY A 124 6.36 -13.06 5.50
CA GLY A 124 7.28 -12.36 4.60
C GLY A 124 8.33 -13.29 3.98
N ASP A 125 9.46 -12.70 3.59
CA ASP A 125 10.56 -13.43 2.95
C ASP A 125 11.21 -14.46 3.88
N PRO A 126 11.84 -15.51 3.34
CA PRO A 126 12.59 -16.46 4.16
C PRO A 126 13.58 -15.75 5.10
N ASN A 127 13.45 -16.06 6.40
CA ASN A 127 14.23 -15.47 7.50
C ASN A 127 13.95 -13.97 7.80
N SER A 128 12.93 -13.35 7.22
CA SER A 128 12.56 -11.97 7.60
C SER A 128 11.80 -11.93 8.92
N ASN A 129 10.97 -12.95 9.22
CA ASN A 129 10.03 -12.95 10.35
C ASN A 129 9.21 -11.64 10.40
N THR A 130 8.72 -11.20 9.24
CA THR A 130 7.96 -9.96 9.08
C THR A 130 6.65 -10.06 9.82
N LYS A 131 6.37 -9.13 10.73
CA LYS A 131 5.09 -9.07 11.45
C LYS A 131 4.11 -8.13 10.78
N MET A 132 2.88 -8.59 10.64
CA MET A 132 1.80 -7.88 9.95
C MET A 132 0.51 -7.95 10.75
N TYR A 133 -0.23 -6.84 10.78
CA TYR A 133 -1.65 -6.85 11.13
C TYR A 133 -2.44 -7.34 9.93
N LEU A 134 -3.36 -8.28 10.13
CA LEU A 134 -4.29 -8.72 9.10
C LEU A 134 -5.68 -8.13 9.33
N PHE A 135 -6.12 -7.28 8.41
CA PHE A 135 -7.48 -6.75 8.35
C PHE A 135 -8.27 -7.54 7.32
N SER A 136 -9.57 -7.76 7.54
CA SER A 136 -10.41 -8.24 6.43
C SER A 136 -10.45 -7.19 5.32
N ILE A 137 -10.53 -7.62 4.05
CA ILE A 137 -10.69 -6.67 2.94
C ILE A 137 -11.94 -5.80 3.17
N GLU A 138 -13.04 -6.38 3.64
CA GLU A 138 -14.29 -5.61 3.84
C GLU A 138 -14.15 -4.48 4.87
N GLU A 139 -13.45 -4.71 5.97
CA GLU A 139 -13.20 -3.67 6.97
C GLU A 139 -12.23 -2.61 6.46
N PHE A 140 -11.20 -3.04 5.71
CA PHE A 140 -10.28 -2.14 5.06
C PHE A 140 -10.99 -1.22 4.06
N GLU A 141 -11.86 -1.79 3.22
CA GLU A 141 -12.65 -1.06 2.22
C GLU A 141 -13.55 0.00 2.87
N LYS A 142 -14.29 -0.36 3.93
CA LYS A 142 -15.11 0.60 4.70
C LYS A 142 -14.29 1.77 5.25
N CYS A 143 -12.99 1.58 5.42
CA CYS A 143 -12.06 2.57 5.92
C CYS A 143 -11.24 3.27 4.83
N SER A 144 -11.37 2.89 3.56
CA SER A 144 -10.62 3.46 2.45
C SER A 144 -11.52 4.16 1.44
N ASP A 145 -10.94 5.04 0.62
CA ASP A 145 -11.60 5.59 -0.55
C ASP A 145 -11.11 4.86 -1.81
N VAL A 146 -11.97 4.74 -2.82
CA VAL A 146 -11.53 4.26 -4.14
C VAL A 146 -10.77 5.38 -4.83
N LEU A 147 -9.47 5.18 -5.03
CA LEU A 147 -8.59 6.10 -5.75
C LEU A 147 -8.81 5.97 -7.26
N PHE A 148 -8.75 4.74 -7.77
CA PHE A 148 -8.91 4.46 -9.20
C PHE A 148 -9.80 3.25 -9.44
N LYS A 149 -10.37 3.19 -10.65
CA LYS A 149 -11.00 1.99 -11.20
C LYS A 149 -10.26 1.63 -12.48
N ASP A 150 -9.82 0.40 -12.60
CA ASP A 150 -9.26 -0.11 -13.83
C ASP A 150 -10.43 -0.44 -14.77
N SER A 151 -10.34 0.06 -16.00
CA SER A 151 -11.21 -0.37 -17.08
C SER A 151 -11.13 -1.89 -17.14
N LYS A 152 -12.26 -2.61 -17.05
CA LYS A 152 -12.28 -4.07 -17.22
C LYS A 152 -11.43 -4.42 -18.44
N TYR A 153 -10.52 -5.38 -18.32
CA TYR A 153 -10.14 -6.18 -19.48
C TYR A 153 -11.46 -6.72 -20.05
N VAL A 154 -11.91 -6.15 -21.17
CA VAL A 154 -13.00 -6.70 -21.98
C VAL A 154 -12.43 -7.88 -22.73
#